data_AF-A0A8J5BQ88-F1
#
_entry.id   AF-A0A8J5BQ88-F1
#
_cell.length_a   1.000
_cell.length_b   1.000
_cell.length_c   1.000
_cell.angle_alpha   90.00
_cell.angle_beta   90.00
_cell.angle_gamma   90.00
#
_symmetry.space_group_name_H-M   'P 1'
#
loop_
_entity.id
_entity.type
_entity.pdbx_description
1 polymer ?
#
loop_
_entity_poly.entity_id
_entity_poly.type
_entity_poly.pdbx_seq_one_letter_code
_entity_poly.pdbx_strand_id
1 'polypeptide(L)'
;MLRVVAKAQYPAAVRCFSTSQAAFAKVTFESSEDFLKKIGRDTIKLAEKFETWEELQNSTSSELKEKGIEPRERRYIMSQLHKYKNGESIREIPRGKKSWGGERKRNLVQALFKAGQS
;
A
#
# COMPACT_ATOMS: atom_id res chain seq x y z
N MET A 1 -27.49 50.48 11.68
CA MET A 1 -27.51 49.31 10.77
C MET A 1 -26.76 48.16 11.42
N LEU A 2 -27.46 47.18 11.98
CA LEU A 2 -26.84 45.99 12.59
C LEU A 2 -26.60 44.94 11.50
N ARG A 3 -25.35 44.56 11.26
CA ARG A 3 -25.00 43.43 10.38
C ARG A 3 -25.33 42.13 11.13
N VAL A 4 -26.40 41.47 10.70
CA VAL A 4 -26.73 40.10 11.11
C VAL A 4 -25.60 39.19 10.61
N VAL A 5 -24.81 38.64 11.54
CA VAL A 5 -23.84 37.58 11.23
C VAL A 5 -24.65 36.33 10.92
N ALA A 6 -24.84 36.06 9.63
CA ALA A 6 -25.46 34.82 9.18
C ALA A 6 -24.58 33.66 9.65
N LYS A 7 -25.13 32.86 10.57
CA LYS A 7 -24.56 31.59 11.01
C LYS A 7 -24.49 30.69 9.77
N ALA A 8 -23.29 30.45 9.25
CA ALA A 8 -23.10 29.49 8.17
C ALA A 8 -23.56 28.13 8.68
N GLN A 9 -24.78 27.75 8.31
CA GLN A 9 -25.35 26.45 8.56
C GLN A 9 -24.66 25.50 7.58
N TYR A 10 -23.54 24.90 8.01
CA TYR A 10 -22.88 23.84 7.26
C TYR A 10 -23.95 22.79 6.90
N PRO A 11 -24.15 22.44 5.62
CA PRO A 11 -25.12 21.42 5.28
C PRO A 11 -24.72 20.12 5.96
N ALA A 12 -25.64 19.58 6.78
CA ALA A 12 -25.56 18.29 7.46
C ALA A 12 -25.66 17.12 6.46
N ALA A 13 -24.81 17.15 5.44
CA ALA A 13 -24.55 16.08 4.50
C ALA A 13 -23.05 16.09 4.23
N VAL A 14 -22.28 15.84 5.30
CA VAL A 14 -21.05 15.07 5.11
C VAL A 14 -21.54 13.81 4.45
N ARG A 15 -21.37 13.70 3.13
CA ARG A 15 -21.50 12.45 2.42
C ARG A 15 -20.62 11.50 3.20
N CYS A 16 -21.23 10.67 4.04
CA CYS A 16 -20.59 9.49 4.53
C CYS A 16 -20.14 8.81 3.25
N PHE A 17 -18.83 8.75 3.04
CA PHE A 17 -18.28 7.96 1.97
C PHE A 17 -18.57 6.53 2.42
N SER A 18 -19.82 6.09 2.23
CA SER A 18 -20.14 4.68 2.27
C SER A 18 -19.30 4.15 1.12
N THR A 19 -18.17 3.57 1.46
CA THR A 19 -17.56 2.55 0.63
C THR A 19 -18.55 1.40 0.62
N SER A 20 -19.68 1.59 -0.06
CA SER A 20 -20.47 0.49 -0.54
C SER A 20 -19.48 -0.29 -1.38
N GLN A 21 -19.30 -1.51 -0.93
CA GLN A 21 -18.52 -2.58 -1.50
C GLN A 21 -19.10 -2.96 -2.88
N ALA A 22 -19.25 -1.97 -3.76
CA ALA A 22 -20.00 -2.03 -5.00
C ALA A 22 -19.03 -1.66 -6.13
N ALA A 23 -18.64 -2.69 -6.88
CA ALA A 23 -17.84 -2.65 -8.11
C ALA A 23 -16.30 -2.55 -7.98
N PHE A 24 -15.68 -3.25 -7.01
CA PHE A 24 -14.31 -3.71 -7.27
C PHE A 24 -14.39 -4.94 -8.17
N ALA A 25 -14.14 -4.77 -9.47
CA ALA A 25 -13.97 -5.91 -10.37
C ALA A 25 -12.89 -6.83 -9.77
N LYS A 26 -13.21 -8.13 -9.65
CA LYS A 26 -12.26 -9.13 -9.18
C LYS A 26 -11.14 -9.19 -10.21
N VAL A 27 -9.94 -8.71 -9.84
CA VAL A 27 -8.77 -8.79 -10.70
C VAL A 27 -8.43 -10.27 -10.85
N THR A 28 -8.30 -10.76 -12.07
CA THR A 28 -7.77 -12.11 -12.33
C THR A 28 -6.36 -11.97 -12.85
N PHE A 29 -5.47 -12.87 -12.45
CA PHE A 29 -4.09 -12.91 -12.91
C PHE A 29 -3.86 -14.23 -13.63
N GLU A 30 -3.16 -14.17 -14.76
CA GLU A 30 -2.78 -15.34 -15.55
C GLU A 30 -1.36 -15.79 -15.21
N SER A 31 -0.47 -14.84 -14.90
CA SER A 31 0.93 -15.08 -14.52
C SER A 31 1.25 -14.64 -13.09
N SER A 32 2.16 -15.37 -12.43
CA SER A 32 2.73 -15.01 -11.13
C SER A 32 3.44 -13.65 -11.18
N GLU A 33 4.10 -13.34 -12.30
CA GLU A 33 4.79 -12.08 -12.50
C GLU A 33 3.85 -10.87 -12.45
N ASP A 34 2.67 -10.98 -13.06
CA ASP A 34 1.71 -9.88 -13.16
C ASP A 34 1.20 -9.50 -11.77
N PHE A 35 0.96 -10.50 -10.93
CA PHE A 35 0.63 -10.28 -9.53
C PHE A 35 1.78 -9.62 -8.76
N LEU A 36 3.00 -10.15 -8.91
CA LEU A 36 4.18 -9.60 -8.23
C LEU A 36 4.51 -8.17 -8.69
N LYS A 37 4.26 -7.82 -9.96
CA LYS A 37 4.35 -6.46 -10.50
C LYS A 37 3.27 -5.56 -9.89
N LYS A 38 2.03 -6.07 -9.75
CA LYS A 38 0.90 -5.30 -9.20
C LYS A 38 1.04 -4.94 -7.72
N ILE A 39 1.61 -5.82 -6.90
CA ILE A 39 1.80 -5.58 -5.46
C ILE A 39 2.99 -4.65 -5.13
N GLY A 40 3.96 -4.50 -6.04
CA GLY A 40 5.12 -3.62 -5.88
C GLY A 40 6.12 -4.05 -4.80
N ARG A 41 6.86 -3.10 -4.19
CA ARG A 41 7.92 -3.36 -3.19
C ARG A 41 9.07 -4.28 -3.65
N ASP A 42 9.53 -4.13 -4.89
CA ASP A 42 10.64 -4.88 -5.49
C ASP A 42 10.43 -6.40 -5.57
N THR A 43 9.20 -6.89 -5.43
CA THR A 43 8.88 -8.33 -5.46
C THR A 43 9.01 -8.97 -6.84
N ILE A 44 9.25 -8.16 -7.89
CA ILE A 44 9.48 -8.63 -9.27
C ILE A 44 10.70 -9.56 -9.34
N LYS A 45 11.71 -9.34 -8.50
CA LYS A 45 12.93 -10.18 -8.43
C LYS A 45 12.65 -11.62 -8.02
N LEU A 46 11.48 -11.88 -7.42
CA LEU A 46 11.10 -13.21 -6.96
C LEU A 46 10.34 -14.01 -8.02
N ALA A 47 10.04 -13.39 -9.18
CA ALA A 47 9.35 -14.05 -10.29
C ALA A 47 10.04 -15.34 -10.73
N GLU A 48 11.37 -15.35 -10.77
CA GLU A 48 12.19 -16.50 -11.19
C GLU A 48 12.00 -17.75 -10.32
N LYS A 49 11.41 -17.61 -9.12
CA LYS A 49 11.22 -18.72 -8.16
C LYS A 49 9.85 -19.40 -8.26
N PHE A 50 8.98 -18.91 -9.12
CA PHE A 50 7.61 -19.41 -9.27
C PHE A 50 7.34 -19.69 -10.74
N GLU A 51 6.97 -20.93 -11.04
CA GLU A 51 6.68 -21.34 -12.41
C GLU A 51 5.23 -21.05 -12.77
N THR A 52 4.32 -21.25 -11.82
CA THR A 52 2.88 -21.08 -12.04
C THR A 52 2.24 -20.12 -11.03
N TRP A 53 1.14 -19.51 -11.44
CA TRP A 53 0.33 -18.66 -10.55
C TRP A 53 -0.32 -19.46 -9.42
N GLU A 54 -0.81 -20.65 -9.71
CA GLU A 54 -1.47 -21.53 -8.75
C GLU A 54 -0.52 -21.97 -7.62
N GLU A 55 0.73 -22.25 -7.96
CA GLU A 55 1.79 -22.54 -7.00
C GLU A 55 1.98 -21.38 -6.02
N LEU A 56 2.04 -20.15 -6.53
CA LEU A 56 2.18 -18.96 -5.68
C LEU A 56 0.96 -18.78 -4.76
N GLN A 57 -0.26 -18.93 -5.29
CA GLN A 57 -1.51 -18.76 -4.53
C GLN A 57 -1.70 -19.77 -3.39
N ASN A 58 -1.22 -21.00 -3.58
CA ASN A 58 -1.35 -22.11 -2.64
C ASN A 58 -0.16 -22.24 -1.69
N SER A 59 0.98 -21.61 -2.02
CA SER A 59 2.21 -21.73 -1.25
C SER A 59 2.06 -21.40 0.23
N THR A 60 2.71 -22.20 1.07
CA THR A 60 2.76 -21.98 2.52
C THR A 60 3.99 -21.18 2.95
N SER A 61 3.97 -20.67 4.19
CA SER A 61 5.09 -19.88 4.70
C SER A 61 6.40 -20.68 4.82
N SER A 62 6.31 -22.01 4.96
CA SER A 62 7.45 -22.92 5.03
C SER A 62 8.09 -23.12 3.65
N GLU A 63 7.29 -23.40 2.63
CA GLU A 63 7.75 -23.54 1.25
C GLU A 63 8.43 -22.26 0.74
N LEU A 64 7.83 -21.10 1.02
CA LEU A 64 8.43 -19.81 0.66
C LEU A 64 9.77 -19.56 1.39
N LYS A 65 9.96 -20.13 2.58
CA LYS A 65 11.25 -20.08 3.30
C LYS A 65 12.27 -21.00 2.63
N GLU A 66 11.87 -22.19 2.22
CA GLU A 66 12.74 -23.16 1.52
C GLU A 66 13.21 -22.63 0.16
N LYS A 67 12.35 -21.91 -0.57
CA LYS A 67 12.70 -21.16 -1.79
C LYS A 67 13.65 -19.97 -1.55
N GLY A 68 14.07 -19.74 -0.31
CA GLY A 68 15.00 -18.67 0.05
C GLY A 68 14.43 -17.25 -0.10
N ILE A 69 13.14 -17.06 0.16
CA ILE A 69 12.52 -15.73 0.15
C ILE A 69 12.68 -15.08 1.52
N GLU A 70 13.09 -13.82 1.54
CA GLU A 70 13.30 -13.06 2.77
C GLU A 70 12.00 -12.98 3.60
N PRO A 71 12.03 -13.16 4.94
CA PRO A 71 10.82 -13.16 5.76
C PRO A 71 9.92 -11.94 5.60
N ARG A 72 10.51 -10.78 5.28
CA ARG A 72 9.78 -9.54 5.06
C ARG A 72 8.93 -9.57 3.79
N GLU A 73 9.48 -10.09 2.70
CA GLU A 73 8.79 -10.22 1.40
C GLU A 73 7.72 -11.30 1.49
N ARG A 74 8.06 -12.44 2.10
CA ARG A 74 7.13 -13.54 2.38
C ARG A 74 5.87 -13.08 3.12
N ARG A 75 6.03 -12.36 4.23
CA ARG A 75 4.89 -11.79 4.99
C ARG A 75 4.03 -10.86 4.14
N TYR A 76 4.66 -10.09 3.26
CA TYR A 76 3.94 -9.16 2.40
C TYR A 76 3.13 -9.89 1.32
N ILE A 77 3.73 -10.86 0.63
CA ILE A 77 3.07 -11.68 -0.40
C ILE A 77 1.87 -12.41 0.22
N MET A 78 2.05 -13.09 1.35
CA MET A 78 0.95 -13.79 2.04
C MET A 78 -0.18 -12.83 2.44
N SER A 79 0.15 -11.64 2.95
CA SER A 79 -0.87 -10.64 3.27
C SER A 79 -1.66 -10.18 2.05
N GLN A 80 -1.01 -10.03 0.89
CA GLN A 80 -1.68 -9.67 -0.37
C GLN A 80 -2.51 -10.83 -0.93
N LEU A 81 -2.04 -12.07 -0.84
CA LEU A 81 -2.83 -13.26 -1.20
C LEU A 81 -4.07 -13.43 -0.33
N HIS A 82 -3.97 -13.14 0.98
CA HIS A 82 -5.12 -13.17 1.87
C HIS A 82 -6.16 -12.11 1.47
N LYS A 83 -5.71 -10.89 1.16
CA LYS A 83 -6.57 -9.82 0.63
C LYS A 83 -7.25 -10.21 -0.67
N TYR A 84 -6.50 -10.86 -1.56
CA TYR A 84 -7.00 -11.38 -2.81
C TYR A 84 -8.13 -12.39 -2.58
N LYS A 85 -7.92 -13.37 -1.69
CA LYS A 85 -8.93 -14.39 -1.32
C LYS A 85 -10.17 -13.76 -0.69
N ASN A 86 -10.02 -12.67 0.06
CA ASN A 86 -11.13 -11.94 0.67
C ASN A 86 -11.85 -10.99 -0.31
N GLY A 87 -11.39 -10.86 -1.55
CA GLY A 87 -11.96 -9.96 -2.55
C GLY A 87 -11.66 -8.48 -2.32
N GLU A 88 -10.61 -8.16 -1.56
CA GLU A 88 -10.12 -6.79 -1.39
C GLU A 88 -9.31 -6.33 -2.63
N SER A 89 -9.25 -5.02 -2.85
CA SER A 89 -8.47 -4.46 -3.97
C SER A 89 -6.96 -4.60 -3.74
N ILE A 90 -6.28 -5.30 -4.67
CA ILE A 90 -4.83 -5.41 -4.69
C ILE A 90 -4.22 -4.11 -5.23
N ARG A 91 -3.39 -3.49 -4.41
CA ARG A 91 -2.59 -2.32 -4.75
C ARG A 91 -1.28 -2.36 -3.99
N GLU A 92 -0.27 -1.67 -4.50
CA GLU A 92 0.95 -1.44 -3.75
C GLU A 92 0.66 -0.63 -2.49
N ILE A 93 1.04 -1.17 -1.35
CA ILE A 93 1.06 -0.44 -0.08
C ILE A 93 2.50 0.03 0.12
N PRO A 94 2.85 1.29 -0.17
CA PRO A 94 4.25 1.72 -0.11
C PRO A 94 4.79 1.68 1.33
N ARG A 95 6.11 1.70 1.45
CA ARG A 95 6.79 1.87 2.74
C ARG A 95 6.59 3.30 3.24
N GLY A 96 6.49 3.46 4.55
CA GLY A 96 6.56 4.78 5.16
C GLY A 96 7.92 5.44 4.88
N LYS A 97 7.90 6.58 4.20
CA LYS A 97 9.07 7.44 3.96
C LYS A 97 9.04 8.61 4.93
N LYS A 98 10.21 9.00 5.45
CA LYS A 98 10.36 10.21 6.26
C LYS A 98 10.50 11.43 5.34
N SER A 99 9.89 12.56 5.68
CA SER A 99 9.89 13.77 4.84
C SER A 99 11.15 14.63 5.00
N TRP A 100 11.49 15.00 6.24
CA TRP A 100 12.62 15.86 6.58
C TRP A 100 13.46 15.22 7.70
N GLY A 101 13.68 13.92 7.59
CA GLY A 101 14.16 13.08 8.68
C GLY A 101 13.05 12.74 9.70
N GLY A 102 13.47 12.26 10.88
CA GLY A 102 12.56 12.02 11.99
C GLY A 102 12.11 13.32 12.66
N GLU A 103 11.06 13.25 13.47
CA GLU A 103 10.49 14.40 14.20
C GLU A 103 11.58 15.22 14.92
N ARG A 104 12.43 14.54 15.70
CA ARG A 104 13.51 15.18 16.48
C ARG A 104 14.56 15.89 15.64
N LYS A 105 14.79 15.47 14.40
CA LYS A 105 15.83 16.03 13.52
C LYS A 105 15.28 17.06 12.52
N ARG A 106 13.95 17.25 12.45
CA ARG A 106 13.31 18.05 11.42
C ARG A 106 13.81 19.50 11.38
N ASN A 107 13.87 20.16 12.54
CA ASN A 107 14.28 21.58 12.60
C ASN A 107 15.74 21.77 12.16
N LEU A 108 16.63 20.89 12.60
CA LEU A 108 18.04 20.89 12.21
C LEU A 108 18.18 20.70 10.71
N VAL A 109 17.54 19.67 10.14
CA VAL A 109 17.62 19.37 8.70
C VAL A 109 17.07 20.54 7.87
N GLN A 110 15.99 21.18 8.31
CA GLN A 110 15.45 22.36 7.64
C GLN A 110 16.38 23.56 7.72
N ALA A 111 17.03 23.80 8.87
CA ALA A 111 17.99 24.89 9.02
C ALA A 111 19.22 24.69 8.12
N LEU A 112 19.79 23.48 8.09
CA LEU A 112 20.91 23.14 7.20
C LEU A 112 20.54 23.31 5.73
N PHE A 113 19.36 22.83 5.33
CA PHE A 113 18.90 22.97 3.94
C PHE A 113 18.75 24.45 3.54
N LYS A 114 18.16 25.28 4.43
CA LYS A 114 18.02 26.72 4.19
C LYS A 114 19.38 27.43 4.11
N ALA A 115 20.31 27.09 4.99
CA ALA A 115 21.66 27.68 5.01
C ALA A 115 22.50 27.31 3.77
N GLY A 116 22.24 26.17 3.13
CA GLY A 116 22.92 25.78 1.89
C GLY A 116 22.36 26.43 0.62
N GLN A 117 21.22 27.14 0.69
CA GLN A 117 20.63 27.85 -0.46
C GLN A 117 20.97 29.34 -0.52
N SER A 118 21.57 29.89 0.55
CA SER A 118 22.07 31.27 0.64
C SER A 118 23.52 31.35 0.19
#